data_AF-A0A0P8E3E0-F1
#
_entry.id   AF-A0A0P8E3E0-F1
#
_cell.length_a   1.000
_cell.length_b   1.000
_cell.length_c   1.000
_cell.angle_alpha   90.00
_cell.angle_beta   90.00
_cell.angle_gamma   90.00
#
_symmetry.space_group_name_H-M   'P 1'
#
loop_
_entity.id
_entity.type
_entity.pdbx_description
1 polymer ?
#
loop_
_entity_poly.entity_id
_entity_poly.type
_entity_poly.pdbx_seq_one_letter_code
_entity_poly.pdbx_strand_id
1 'polypeptide(L)'
;MDISADHFLWHMVRKLASALKMIESGKRDIPWLEKMLQPSQFHEALQPAPAHGLILKNVEYRDIDWKEDAYAKKKTSENLEDEFLWHGVMAQMLNELKKDMTLKTEKIC
;
A
#
# COMPACT_ATOMS: atom_id res chain seq x y z
N MET A 1 6.12 -1.53 0.19
CA MET A 1 5.92 -2.36 -1.01
C MET A 1 6.49 -1.59 -2.18
N ASP A 2 7.33 -2.21 -3.00
CA ASP A 2 7.92 -1.60 -4.20
C ASP A 2 7.55 -2.48 -5.41
N ILE A 3 7.11 -1.88 -6.51
CA ILE A 3 6.64 -2.58 -7.72
C ILE A 3 7.18 -1.83 -8.94
N SER A 4 7.81 -2.56 -9.85
CA SER A 4 8.27 -2.05 -11.15
C SER A 4 7.63 -2.85 -12.29
N ALA A 5 7.26 -2.17 -13.36
CA ALA A 5 6.70 -2.75 -14.58
C ALA A 5 6.83 -1.75 -15.73
N ASP A 6 6.73 -2.22 -16.98
CA ASP A 6 6.76 -1.34 -18.15
C ASP A 6 5.57 -0.39 -18.19
N HIS A 7 4.38 -0.89 -17.80
CA HIS A 7 3.13 -0.13 -17.82
C HIS A 7 2.19 -0.61 -16.71
N PHE A 8 1.36 0.31 -16.22
CA PHE A 8 0.32 0.01 -15.24
C PHE A 8 -1.06 0.41 -15.77
N LEU A 9 -2.06 -0.45 -15.54
CA LEU A 9 -3.45 -0.11 -15.80
C LEU A 9 -4.01 0.82 -14.72
N TRP A 10 -5.13 1.48 -15.04
CA TRP A 10 -5.83 2.36 -14.09
C TRP A 10 -6.15 1.62 -12.78
N HIS A 11 -5.76 2.23 -11.65
CA HIS A 11 -5.88 1.67 -10.31
C HIS A 11 -5.15 0.34 -10.04
N MET A 12 -4.35 -0.20 -10.96
CA MET A 12 -3.75 -1.53 -10.85
C MET A 12 -2.97 -1.73 -9.56
N VAL A 13 -1.99 -0.85 -9.29
CA VAL A 13 -1.14 -0.94 -8.08
C VAL A 13 -1.97 -0.83 -6.79
N ARG A 14 -2.96 0.06 -6.76
CA ARG A 14 -3.84 0.25 -5.61
C ARG A 14 -4.76 -0.95 -5.39
N LYS A 15 -5.17 -1.63 -6.46
CA LYS A 15 -5.91 -2.89 -6.38
C LYS A 15 -5.02 -4.02 -5.86
N LEU A 16 -3.78 -4.16 -6.35
CA LEU A 16 -2.83 -5.14 -5.81
C LEU A 16 -2.61 -4.94 -4.29
N ALA A 17 -2.40 -3.70 -3.84
CA ALA A 17 -2.28 -3.38 -2.42
C ALA A 17 -3.52 -3.80 -1.60
N SER A 18 -4.74 -3.55 -2.12
CA SER A 18 -5.98 -4.00 -1.48
C SER A 18 -6.07 -5.51 -1.37
N ALA A 19 -5.70 -6.24 -2.43
CA ALA A 19 -5.78 -7.69 -2.45
C ALA A 19 -4.84 -8.30 -1.39
N LEU A 20 -3.60 -7.81 -1.33
CA LEU A 20 -2.62 -8.21 -0.32
C LEU A 20 -3.11 -7.91 1.11
N LYS A 21 -3.70 -6.74 1.33
CA LYS A 21 -4.32 -6.39 2.62
C LYS A 21 -5.47 -7.33 3.01
N MET A 22 -6.28 -7.77 2.05
CA MET A 22 -7.37 -8.73 2.31
C MET A 22 -6.86 -10.11 2.70
N ILE A 23 -5.73 -10.54 2.11
CA ILE A 23 -5.06 -11.80 2.46
C ILE A 23 -4.45 -11.72 3.86
N GLU A 24 -3.71 -10.65 4.15
CA GLU A 24 -3.07 -10.43 5.46
C GLU A 24 -4.09 -10.31 6.59
N SER A 25 -5.25 -9.70 6.34
CA SER A 25 -6.36 -9.64 7.30
C SER A 25 -7.20 -10.93 7.41
N GLY A 26 -6.85 -11.99 6.67
CA GLY A 26 -7.55 -13.28 6.70
C GLY A 26 -8.93 -13.29 6.03
N LYS A 27 -9.31 -12.22 5.31
CA LYS A 27 -10.61 -12.12 4.61
C LYS A 27 -10.63 -12.91 3.30
N ARG A 28 -9.46 -13.18 2.73
CA ARG A 28 -9.21 -13.92 1.49
C ARG A 28 -7.93 -14.73 1.62
N ASP A 29 -7.69 -15.65 0.70
CA ASP A 29 -6.53 -16.53 0.66
C ASP A 29 -5.76 -16.41 -0.66
N ILE A 30 -4.61 -17.10 -0.74
CA ILE A 30 -3.76 -17.11 -1.95
C ILE A 30 -4.49 -17.73 -3.15
N PRO A 31 -5.21 -18.87 -3.04
CA PRO A 31 -5.98 -19.42 -4.15
C PRO A 31 -7.04 -18.47 -4.73
N TRP A 32 -7.67 -17.63 -3.91
CA TRP A 32 -8.56 -16.57 -4.40
C TRP A 32 -7.81 -15.56 -5.27
N LEU A 33 -6.62 -15.13 -4.87
CA LEU A 33 -5.80 -14.21 -5.66
C LEU A 33 -5.37 -14.82 -7.00
N GLU A 34 -5.00 -16.10 -7.01
CA GLU A 34 -4.65 -16.83 -8.24
C GLU A 34 -5.81 -16.87 -9.23
N LYS A 35 -7.04 -17.08 -8.74
CA LYS A 35 -8.25 -17.02 -9.58
C LYS A 35 -8.48 -15.62 -10.16
N MET A 36 -8.14 -14.55 -9.43
CA MET A 36 -8.25 -13.18 -9.96
C MET A 36 -7.35 -12.93 -11.19
N LEU A 37 -6.24 -13.66 -11.31
CA LEU A 37 -5.36 -13.57 -12.46
C LEU A 37 -5.91 -14.32 -13.69
N GLN A 38 -7.05 -15.01 -13.55
CA GLN A 38 -7.76 -15.73 -14.60
C GLN A 38 -9.09 -15.02 -14.94
N PRO A 39 -9.06 -13.96 -15.77
CA PRO A 39 -10.25 -13.15 -16.07
C PRO A 39 -11.37 -13.92 -16.78
N SER A 40 -11.06 -15.05 -17.42
CA SER A 40 -12.09 -15.94 -18.02
C SER A 40 -12.99 -16.61 -16.99
N GLN A 41 -12.57 -16.68 -15.72
CA GLN A 41 -13.26 -17.40 -14.65
C GLN A 41 -13.68 -16.49 -13.50
N PHE A 42 -13.21 -15.25 -13.45
CA PHE A 42 -13.35 -14.40 -12.27
C PHE A 42 -13.54 -12.92 -12.60
N HIS A 43 -14.63 -12.32 -12.12
CA HIS A 43 -15.08 -10.97 -12.46
C HIS A 43 -15.27 -10.04 -11.23
N GLU A 44 -14.81 -10.43 -10.04
CA GLU A 44 -14.97 -9.59 -8.83
C GLU A 44 -14.15 -8.30 -8.96
N ALA A 45 -14.82 -7.15 -8.85
CA ALA A 45 -14.18 -5.85 -8.88
C ALA A 45 -13.62 -5.48 -7.50
N LEU A 46 -12.30 -5.30 -7.43
CA LEU A 46 -11.63 -4.91 -6.20
C LEU A 46 -11.65 -3.39 -6.00
N GLN A 47 -11.98 -2.96 -4.77
CA GLN A 47 -11.86 -1.56 -4.39
C GLN A 47 -10.38 -1.15 -4.28
N PRO A 48 -9.94 -0.07 -4.94
CA PRO A 48 -8.56 0.37 -4.86
C PRO A 48 -8.23 0.88 -3.46
N ALA A 49 -7.05 0.55 -2.95
CA ALA A 49 -6.54 1.06 -1.68
C ALA A 49 -6.52 2.60 -1.69
N PRO A 50 -6.53 3.30 -0.54
CA PRO A 50 -6.41 4.76 -0.52
C PRO A 50 -5.20 5.28 -1.29
N ALA A 51 -5.29 6.49 -1.85
CA ALA A 51 -4.25 7.03 -2.73
C ALA A 51 -3.02 7.60 -1.99
N HIS A 52 -3.15 8.00 -0.73
CA HIS A 52 -2.11 8.73 0.02
C HIS A 52 -0.79 7.93 0.18
N GLY A 53 -0.84 6.60 0.15
CA GLY A 53 0.36 5.76 0.24
C GLY A 53 1.01 5.39 -1.09
N LEU A 54 0.52 5.91 -2.23
CA LEU A 54 1.07 5.61 -3.55
C LEU A 54 2.06 6.68 -3.99
N ILE A 55 3.33 6.30 -4.15
CA ILE A 55 4.42 7.20 -4.56
C ILE A 55 5.07 6.65 -5.83
N LEU A 56 5.19 7.49 -6.87
CA LEU A 56 5.99 7.16 -8.05
C LEU A 56 7.47 7.37 -7.73
N LYS A 57 8.22 6.28 -7.66
CA LYS A 57 9.62 6.28 -7.21
C LYS A 57 10.62 6.57 -8.33
N ASN A 58 10.44 5.95 -9.50
CA ASN A 58 11.38 6.04 -10.61
C ASN A 58 10.66 5.89 -11.96
N VAL A 59 11.27 6.44 -13.01
CA VAL A 59 10.90 6.22 -14.41
C VAL A 59 12.19 6.06 -15.23
N GLU A 60 12.22 5.03 -16.07
CA GLU A 60 13.38 4.74 -16.91
C GLU A 60 13.07 5.07 -18.37
N TYR A 61 13.98 5.79 -19.03
CA TYR A 61 13.93 6.04 -20.47
C TYR A 61 15.27 5.64 -21.10
N ARG A 62 15.22 5.13 -22.32
CA ARG A 62 16.42 4.91 -23.12
C ARG A 62 16.92 6.26 -23.64
N ASP A 63 18.23 6.42 -23.65
CA ASP A 63 18.92 7.57 -24.26
C ASP A 63 18.57 8.94 -23.66
N ILE A 64 18.10 8.97 -22.41
CA ILE A 64 17.89 10.19 -21.63
C ILE A 64 18.84 10.21 -20.44
N ASP A 65 19.65 11.25 -20.37
CA ASP A 65 20.51 11.53 -19.21
C ASP A 65 19.76 12.42 -18.21
N TRP A 66 19.42 11.85 -17.05
CA TRP A 66 18.71 12.56 -16.00
C TRP A 66 19.68 13.39 -15.17
N LYS A 67 19.40 14.69 -15.05
CA LYS A 67 20.13 15.56 -14.12
C LYS A 67 19.46 15.53 -12.76
N GLU A 68 20.25 15.27 -11.73
CA GLU A 68 19.77 15.29 -10.37
C GLU A 68 19.53 16.72 -9.89
N ASP A 69 18.35 16.95 -9.32
CA ASP A 69 18.03 18.19 -8.61
C ASP A 69 18.14 17.93 -7.10
N ALA A 70 19.18 18.49 -6.48
CA ALA A 70 19.44 18.35 -5.06
C ALA A 70 18.33 18.97 -4.18
N TYR A 71 17.71 20.06 -4.64
CA TYR A 71 16.59 20.67 -3.93
C TYR A 71 15.36 19.77 -3.98
N ALA A 72 15.02 19.23 -5.16
CA ALA A 72 13.89 18.32 -5.31
C ALA A 72 14.06 17.04 -4.48
N LYS A 73 15.28 16.49 -4.44
CA LYS A 73 15.61 15.34 -3.59
C LYS A 73 15.43 15.65 -2.10
N LYS A 74 16.00 16.76 -1.65
CA LYS A 74 15.86 17.21 -0.26
C LYS A 74 14.39 17.39 0.10
N LYS A 75 13.63 18.11 -0.72
CA LYS A 75 12.22 18.42 -0.44
C LYS A 75 11.35 17.16 -0.43
N THR A 76 11.60 16.22 -1.34
CA THR A 76 10.92 14.92 -1.34
C THR A 76 11.23 14.12 -0.08
N SER A 77 12.49 14.11 0.37
CA SER A 77 12.88 13.43 1.61
C SER A 77 12.17 14.00 2.82
N GLU A 78 12.13 15.32 2.96
CA GLU A 78 11.42 16.01 4.06
C GLU A 78 9.93 15.63 4.07
N ASN A 79 9.26 15.70 2.90
CA ASN A 79 7.85 15.34 2.81
C ASN A 79 7.59 13.87 3.16
N LEU A 80 8.48 12.95 2.76
CA LEU A 80 8.35 11.52 3.10
C LEU A 80 8.54 11.28 4.60
N GLU A 81 9.44 12.03 5.24
CA GLU A 81 9.67 11.95 6.68
C GLU A 81 8.43 12.43 7.46
N ASP A 82 7.82 13.54 7.03
CA ASP A 82 6.58 14.06 7.61
C ASP A 82 5.43 13.03 7.50
N GLU A 83 5.23 12.43 6.32
CA GLU A 83 4.21 11.40 6.09
C GLU A 83 4.47 10.14 6.92
N PHE A 84 5.74 9.71 7.01
CA PHE A 84 6.13 8.54 7.81
C PHE A 84 5.85 8.77 9.29
N LEU A 85 6.24 9.93 9.83
CA LEU A 85 6.00 10.28 11.22
C LEU A 85 4.50 10.33 11.53
N TRP A 86 3.71 11.02 10.69
CA TRP A 86 2.27 11.12 10.86
C TRP A 86 1.60 9.74 10.91
N HIS A 87 1.83 8.91 9.90
CA HIS A 87 1.22 7.58 9.82
C HIS A 87 1.75 6.62 10.90
N GLY A 88 3.01 6.75 11.29
CA GLY A 88 3.63 5.97 12.36
C GLY A 88 3.01 6.27 13.73
N VAL A 89 2.88 7.55 14.10
CA VAL A 89 2.21 7.96 15.36
C VAL A 89 0.77 7.47 15.38
N MET A 90 0.02 7.68 14.30
CA MET A 90 -1.36 7.22 14.20
C MET A 90 -1.49 5.70 14.33
N ALA A 91 -0.58 4.94 13.71
CA ALA A 91 -0.57 3.48 13.83
C ALA A 91 -0.31 3.04 15.29
N GLN A 92 0.64 3.68 15.99
CA GLN A 92 0.92 3.39 17.40
C GLN A 92 -0.29 3.70 18.29
N MET A 93 -0.92 4.87 18.13
CA MET A 93 -2.11 5.24 18.90
C MET A 93 -3.26 4.25 18.70
N LEU A 94 -3.54 3.86 17.45
CA LEU A 94 -4.57 2.87 17.14
C LEU A 94 -4.24 1.50 17.72
N ASN A 95 -2.96 1.11 17.76
CA ASN A 95 -2.54 -0.15 18.32
C ASN A 95 -2.73 -0.20 19.84
N GLU A 96 -2.38 0.87 20.57
CA GLU A 96 -2.62 0.94 22.02
C GLU A 96 -4.12 0.90 22.34
N LEU A 97 -4.95 1.67 21.64
CA LEU A 97 -6.41 1.60 21.80
C LEU A 97 -6.95 0.20 21.50
N LYS A 98 -6.44 -0.48 20.46
CA LYS A 98 -6.83 -1.85 20.13
C LYS A 98 -6.48 -2.82 21.27
N LYS A 99 -5.28 -2.72 21.85
CA LYS A 99 -4.86 -3.56 22.99
C LYS A 99 -5.78 -3.37 24.19
N ASP A 100 -6.11 -2.13 24.54
CA ASP A 100 -7.01 -1.83 25.66
C ASP A 100 -8.40 -2.44 25.45
N MET A 101 -8.91 -2.41 24.22
CA MET A 101 -10.20 -3.04 23.88
C MET A 101 -10.12 -4.57 23.97
N THR A 102 -9.03 -5.20 23.52
CA THR A 102 -8.87 -6.66 23.61
C THR A 102 -8.69 -7.12 25.06
N LEU A 103 -7.93 -6.38 25.88
CA LEU A 103 -7.71 -6.67 27.32
C LEU A 103 -8.99 -6.54 28.15
N LYS A 104 -9.91 -5.65 27.79
CA LYS A 104 -11.22 -5.56 28.43
C LYS A 104 -12.13 -6.74 28.10
N THR A 105 -11.93 -7.41 26.96
CA THR A 105 -12.78 -8.53 26.53
C THR A 105 -12.44 -9.82 27.29
N GLU A 106 -11.19 -9.98 27.73
CA GLU A 106 -10.72 -11.16 28.50
C GLU A 106 -11.05 -11.08 29.99
N LYS A 107 -11.34 -9.90 30.54
CA LYS A 107 -11.66 -9.69 31.97
C LYS A 107 -13.15 -9.83 32.32
N ILE A 108 -13.99 -10.21 31.35
CA ILE A 108 -15.45 -10.35 31.52
C ILE A 108 -15.88 -11.83 31.52
N CYS A 109 -14.95 -12.78 31.40
CA CYS A 109 -15.18 -14.20 31.65
C CYS A 109 -14.60 -14.62 33.01
#